data_AF-A0A2M6GKG6-F1
#
_entry.id   AF-A0A2M6GKG6-F1
#
_cell.length_a   1.000
_cell.length_b   1.000
_cell.length_c   1.000
_cell.angle_alpha   90.00
_cell.angle_beta   90.00
_cell.angle_gamma   90.00
#
_symmetry.space_group_name_H-M   'P 1'
#
loop_
_entity.id
_entity.type
_entity.pdbx_description
1 polymer ?
#
loop_
_entity_poly.entity_id
_entity_poly.type
_entity_poly.pdbx_seq_one_letter_code
_entity_poly.pdbx_strand_id
1 'polypeptide(L)'
;MDALNPQAALFADFSPISKKDWEEKIQKDLKGEIPDTLTTPTYEGITIEPFYTAADITNLTGEEPLPGKFPYIRGHKSERNQWQNLQEIQVSTDSRAGIDKAVQAIRFGADGVHFRMMQVAHFDLAYLVAQLPVDEVIICFSLPGGQAGDFLVNLYRHLQENRISPYGLKGFVFVPTADPGFFGRASASDLESIVQKTKDTVDFYGITVDGAQFGNRGANLVQQIAFTLSLAVDYLEELSGLGIPVATIARNMQFYLSTDTHYFFEIVKLRALRWLWSAIIKATEEDTEYAAALRIHATTSRWHATTFDPHTNILRATTQAMSAIMGGCDSVAITPFDITFQEENSFSERIARNIPLLLKHETYLDQALDPAAGSYYLESLTQEMAEKAWDLFKETAARGGFTQALQTGFIQEQITTVAQEQFRAVATGQDVLVGTNKFANKHEKITYNIEALMQGRYFDTSRASYPFEVMRMAALLHYQRKNQRPKAVIAIIGTDIQEHIHGAFAKEFFECGDFDTEILHFNSVSAALEKLLFTECRAIVFSSSETEYERFSQHFTGALKNHKNRPLLILAAPPEEMKEELEENGFDGRIFQNCNAASIIGRIQQRLLSSEV
;
A
#
# COMPACT_ATOMS: atom_id res chain seq x y z
N MET A 1 8.14 -2.58 -51.33
CA MET A 1 9.45 -3.19 -51.06
C MET A 1 9.33 -3.83 -49.69
N ASP A 2 9.01 -5.12 -49.70
CA ASP A 2 8.93 -6.03 -48.55
C ASP A 2 10.30 -6.19 -47.90
N ALA A 3 10.73 -5.19 -47.14
CA ALA A 3 11.96 -5.26 -46.36
C ALA A 3 11.64 -5.95 -45.02
N LEU A 4 11.92 -7.26 -45.00
CA LEU A 4 12.28 -8.07 -43.83
C LEU A 4 11.23 -8.12 -42.71
N ASN A 5 10.38 -9.16 -42.72
CA ASN A 5 9.75 -9.66 -41.50
C ASN A 5 10.82 -10.46 -40.71
N PRO A 6 11.46 -9.88 -39.67
CA PRO A 6 12.60 -10.51 -38.99
C PRO A 6 12.17 -11.69 -38.11
N GLN A 7 10.89 -11.74 -37.75
CA GLN A 7 10.28 -12.82 -36.97
C GLN A 7 10.36 -14.16 -37.71
N ALA A 8 10.23 -14.12 -39.04
CA ALA A 8 10.40 -15.28 -39.90
C ALA A 8 11.87 -15.73 -40.03
N ALA A 9 12.86 -14.92 -39.63
CA ALA A 9 14.29 -15.24 -39.79
C ALA A 9 14.94 -15.85 -38.54
N LEU A 10 14.48 -15.52 -37.33
CA LEU A 10 15.05 -16.06 -36.08
C LEU A 10 14.54 -17.45 -35.73
N PHE A 11 13.29 -17.76 -36.09
CA PHE A 11 12.62 -19.03 -35.76
C PHE A 11 12.16 -19.81 -37.00
N ALA A 12 12.71 -19.49 -38.18
CA ALA A 12 12.36 -20.13 -39.46
C ALA A 12 12.44 -21.66 -39.43
N ASP A 13 13.41 -22.17 -38.67
CA ASP A 13 13.72 -23.59 -38.56
C ASP A 13 12.87 -24.31 -37.50
N PHE A 14 12.01 -23.59 -36.77
CA PHE A 14 11.21 -24.14 -35.68
C PHE A 14 9.72 -23.97 -35.95
N SER A 15 8.94 -25.01 -35.67
CA SER A 15 7.48 -24.88 -35.66
C SER A 15 7.03 -24.04 -34.46
N PRO A 16 5.98 -23.21 -34.59
CA PRO A 16 5.39 -22.51 -33.46
C PRO A 16 5.02 -23.50 -32.35
N ILE A 17 5.33 -23.15 -31.10
CA ILE A 17 5.01 -23.96 -29.93
C ILE A 17 3.69 -23.45 -29.35
N SER A 18 2.73 -24.35 -29.15
CA SER A 18 1.44 -24.00 -28.55
C SER A 18 1.52 -23.95 -27.01
N LYS A 19 0.52 -23.33 -26.38
CA LYS A 19 0.37 -23.34 -24.90
C LYS A 19 0.40 -24.79 -24.36
N LYS A 20 -0.34 -25.69 -25.02
CA LYS A 20 -0.42 -27.11 -24.66
C LYS A 20 0.92 -27.83 -24.75
N ASP A 21 1.71 -27.59 -25.80
CA ASP A 21 3.05 -28.20 -25.92
C ASP A 21 3.96 -27.79 -24.77
N TRP A 22 3.80 -26.54 -24.28
CA TRP A 22 4.53 -26.04 -23.12
C TRP A 22 4.08 -26.69 -21.81
N GLU A 23 2.76 -26.87 -21.62
CA GLU A 23 2.19 -27.58 -20.47
C GLU A 23 2.67 -29.03 -20.41
N GLU A 24 2.65 -29.75 -21.54
CA GLU A 24 3.15 -31.13 -21.64
C GLU A 24 4.64 -31.20 -21.28
N LYS A 25 5.43 -30.20 -21.68
CA LYS A 25 6.84 -30.09 -21.33
C LYS A 25 7.05 -29.86 -19.83
N ILE A 26 6.29 -28.97 -19.21
CA ILE A 26 6.34 -28.75 -17.75
C ILE A 26 5.99 -30.04 -17.01
N GLN A 27 4.89 -30.70 -17.38
CA GLN A 27 4.46 -31.96 -16.76
C GLN A 27 5.56 -33.03 -16.83
N LYS A 28 6.19 -33.16 -18.00
CA LYS A 28 7.31 -34.08 -18.19
C LYS A 28 8.49 -33.75 -17.29
N ASP A 29 8.85 -32.48 -17.14
CA ASP A 29 9.99 -32.04 -16.34
C ASP A 29 9.71 -32.19 -14.82
N LEU A 30 8.46 -31.98 -14.40
CA LEU A 30 8.01 -32.20 -13.02
C LEU A 30 7.72 -33.68 -12.71
N LYS A 31 7.74 -34.56 -13.72
CA LYS A 31 7.45 -36.00 -13.63
C LYS A 31 6.03 -36.28 -13.10
N GLY A 32 5.06 -35.46 -13.46
CA GLY A 32 3.69 -35.56 -12.95
C GLY A 32 2.81 -34.41 -13.40
N GLU A 33 1.66 -34.27 -12.75
CA GLU A 33 0.78 -33.12 -12.94
C GLU A 33 1.47 -31.83 -12.49
N ILE A 34 1.06 -30.70 -13.08
CA ILE A 34 1.54 -29.38 -12.67
C ILE A 34 0.95 -29.11 -11.28
N PRO A 35 1.78 -28.96 -10.23
CA PRO A 35 1.27 -28.76 -8.88
C PRO A 35 0.52 -27.43 -8.78
N ASP A 36 -0.62 -27.43 -8.07
CA ASP A 36 -1.37 -26.21 -7.74
C ASP A 36 -0.49 -25.15 -7.03
N THR A 37 0.60 -25.59 -6.38
CA THR A 37 1.59 -24.71 -5.73
C THR A 37 2.35 -23.79 -6.68
N LEU A 38 2.26 -23.99 -8.00
CA LEU A 38 2.84 -23.08 -9.00
C LEU A 38 1.88 -21.95 -9.40
N THR A 39 0.62 -22.03 -8.99
CA THR A 39 -0.32 -20.92 -9.08
C THR A 39 -0.29 -20.09 -7.81
N THR A 40 -0.51 -18.78 -7.93
CA THR A 40 -0.53 -17.88 -6.77
C THR A 40 -1.87 -17.19 -6.67
N PRO A 41 -2.73 -17.55 -5.69
CA PRO A 41 -3.97 -16.81 -5.45
C PRO A 41 -3.66 -15.44 -4.83
N THR A 42 -4.40 -14.42 -5.23
CA THR A 42 -4.25 -13.05 -4.71
C THR A 42 -5.47 -12.58 -3.94
N TYR A 43 -5.32 -11.51 -3.16
CA TYR A 43 -6.41 -10.89 -2.40
C TYR A 43 -7.50 -10.28 -3.29
N GLU A 44 -7.19 -10.00 -4.56
CA GLU A 44 -8.13 -9.56 -5.59
C GLU A 44 -9.06 -10.69 -6.08
N GLY A 45 -8.84 -11.93 -5.61
CA GLY A 45 -9.54 -13.12 -6.11
C GLY A 45 -9.10 -13.50 -7.52
N ILE A 46 -7.89 -13.09 -7.92
CA ILE A 46 -7.22 -13.44 -9.17
C ILE A 46 -6.22 -14.55 -8.89
N THR A 47 -6.13 -15.55 -9.77
CA THR A 47 -5.09 -16.58 -9.68
C THR A 47 -4.01 -16.30 -10.72
N ILE A 48 -2.78 -16.05 -10.26
CA ILE A 48 -1.65 -15.86 -11.16
C ILE A 48 -1.17 -17.24 -11.62
N GLU A 49 -1.30 -17.47 -12.92
CA GLU A 49 -0.74 -18.65 -13.59
C GLU A 49 0.80 -18.55 -13.73
N PRO A 50 1.52 -19.69 -13.75
CA PRO A 50 2.98 -19.71 -13.84
C PRO A 50 3.54 -19.18 -15.16
N PHE A 51 2.72 -19.13 -16.22
CA PHE A 51 3.09 -18.55 -17.51
C PHE A 51 1.86 -18.10 -18.30
N TYR A 52 2.09 -17.15 -19.21
CA TYR A 52 1.07 -16.59 -20.10
C TYR A 52 1.59 -16.59 -21.55
N THR A 53 0.67 -16.72 -22.50
CA THR A 53 0.93 -16.88 -23.93
C THR A 53 0.00 -16.00 -24.76
N ALA A 54 0.25 -15.90 -26.06
CA ALA A 54 -0.64 -15.17 -26.96
C ALA A 54 -2.09 -15.68 -26.93
N ALA A 55 -2.30 -16.98 -26.64
CA ALA A 55 -3.64 -17.57 -26.53
C ALA A 55 -4.45 -17.01 -25.36
N ASP A 56 -3.79 -16.47 -24.33
CA ASP A 56 -4.46 -15.89 -23.16
C ASP A 56 -5.06 -14.51 -23.47
N ILE A 57 -4.60 -13.87 -24.55
CA ILE A 57 -5.09 -12.56 -24.99
C ILE A 57 -5.89 -12.62 -26.30
N THR A 58 -6.11 -13.79 -26.90
CA THR A 58 -6.83 -13.87 -28.20
C THR A 58 -8.26 -13.35 -28.12
N ASN A 59 -8.95 -13.56 -27.00
CA ASN A 59 -10.32 -13.07 -26.81
C ASN A 59 -10.39 -11.57 -26.43
N LEU A 60 -9.24 -10.97 -26.14
CA LEU A 60 -9.09 -9.52 -25.91
C LEU A 60 -8.95 -8.73 -27.23
N THR A 61 -8.67 -9.41 -28.34
CA THR A 61 -8.33 -8.77 -29.62
C THR A 61 -9.55 -8.29 -30.41
N GLY A 62 -10.03 -7.09 -30.09
CA GLY A 62 -10.53 -6.13 -31.08
C GLY A 62 -9.38 -5.36 -31.75
N GLU A 63 -9.64 -4.19 -32.35
CA GLU A 63 -8.55 -3.25 -32.66
C GLU A 63 -7.83 -2.88 -31.35
N GLU A 64 -6.52 -3.13 -31.27
CA GLU A 64 -5.73 -2.78 -30.08
C GLU A 64 -5.81 -1.26 -29.86
N PRO A 65 -6.31 -0.81 -28.70
CA PRO A 65 -6.46 0.61 -28.48
C PRO A 65 -5.09 1.27 -28.39
N LEU A 66 -4.85 2.24 -29.28
CA LEU A 66 -3.63 3.03 -29.29
C LEU A 66 -3.61 4.01 -28.09
N PRO A 67 -2.42 4.39 -27.58
CA PRO A 67 -2.28 5.52 -26.66
C PRO A 67 -3.00 6.78 -27.17
N GLY A 68 -3.70 7.47 -26.26
CA GLY A 68 -4.48 8.67 -26.59
C GLY A 68 -5.77 8.40 -27.38
N LYS A 69 -6.20 7.14 -27.51
CA LYS A 69 -7.47 6.75 -28.14
C LYS A 69 -8.39 6.06 -27.13
N PHE A 70 -9.69 6.31 -27.27
CA PHE A 70 -10.72 5.62 -26.50
C PHE A 70 -10.58 4.09 -26.67
N PRO A 71 -10.67 3.28 -25.61
CA PRO A 71 -11.10 3.60 -24.24
C PRO A 71 -9.94 3.93 -23.27
N TYR A 72 -8.86 4.53 -23.76
CA TYR A 72 -7.76 5.12 -22.97
C TYR A 72 -7.07 4.16 -21.98
N ILE A 73 -7.14 2.84 -22.23
CA ILE A 73 -6.47 1.81 -21.43
C ILE A 73 -4.96 2.11 -21.33
N ARG A 74 -4.37 2.45 -22.49
CA ARG A 74 -2.97 2.86 -22.67
C ARG A 74 -2.64 4.28 -22.19
N GLY A 75 -3.59 4.97 -21.56
CA GLY A 75 -3.48 6.38 -21.17
C GLY A 75 -4.00 7.35 -22.25
N HIS A 76 -4.26 8.60 -21.82
CA HIS A 76 -4.76 9.66 -22.70
C HIS A 76 -3.65 10.39 -23.49
N LYS A 77 -2.38 10.16 -23.16
CA LYS A 77 -1.22 10.78 -23.81
C LYS A 77 -0.90 10.08 -25.13
N SER A 78 -0.41 10.84 -26.12
CA SER A 78 -0.12 10.33 -27.47
C SER A 78 1.35 10.45 -27.92
N GLU A 79 2.19 11.18 -27.18
CA GLU A 79 3.59 11.42 -27.59
C GLU A 79 4.61 10.77 -26.66
N ARG A 80 4.57 11.12 -25.36
CA ARG A 80 5.50 10.65 -24.33
C ARG A 80 4.77 10.39 -23.03
N ASN A 81 5.35 9.53 -22.19
CA ASN A 81 4.85 9.30 -20.84
C ASN A 81 5.33 10.41 -19.90
N GLN A 82 4.81 11.61 -20.09
CA GLN A 82 5.14 12.74 -19.22
C GLN A 82 4.35 12.66 -17.92
N TRP A 83 5.03 12.81 -16.79
CA TRP A 83 4.41 12.97 -15.47
C TRP A 83 5.00 14.16 -14.74
N GLN A 84 4.21 14.72 -13.82
CA GLN A 84 4.63 15.82 -12.95
C GLN A 84 5.11 15.27 -11.60
N ASN A 85 6.32 15.63 -11.20
CA ASN A 85 6.88 15.33 -9.89
C ASN A 85 6.44 16.39 -8.87
N LEU A 86 5.48 16.03 -8.01
CA LEU A 86 4.92 16.95 -7.02
C LEU A 86 5.51 16.66 -5.63
N GLN A 87 6.16 17.66 -5.03
CA GLN A 87 6.63 17.54 -3.66
C GLN A 87 5.52 17.95 -2.67
N GLU A 88 5.12 17.02 -1.81
CA GLU A 88 4.20 17.32 -0.69
C GLU A 88 4.91 18.15 0.39
N ILE A 89 4.20 19.16 0.89
CA ILE A 89 4.67 20.04 1.97
C ILE A 89 3.55 20.19 2.99
N GLN A 90 3.77 19.70 4.20
CA GLN A 90 2.85 19.90 5.31
C GLN A 90 2.96 21.33 5.84
N VAL A 91 1.83 22.02 5.93
CA VAL A 91 1.75 23.39 6.47
C VAL A 91 0.93 23.34 7.75
N SER A 92 1.62 23.40 8.90
CA SER A 92 1.01 23.37 10.22
C SER A 92 0.69 24.78 10.74
N THR A 93 1.70 25.61 10.97
CA THR A 93 1.53 26.97 11.55
C THR A 93 2.26 28.05 10.76
N ASP A 94 3.49 27.78 10.32
CA ASP A 94 4.29 28.74 9.55
C ASP A 94 4.10 28.51 8.04
N SER A 95 3.19 29.28 7.44
CA SER A 95 2.93 29.22 6.01
C SER A 95 4.09 29.73 5.17
N ARG A 96 4.90 30.69 5.67
CA ARG A 96 6.04 31.23 4.93
C ARG A 96 7.18 30.24 4.84
N ALA A 97 7.49 29.53 5.92
CA ALA A 97 8.47 28.45 5.89
C ALA A 97 8.07 27.35 4.88
N GLY A 98 6.78 26.99 4.83
CA GLY A 98 6.26 26.08 3.81
C GLY A 98 6.42 26.61 2.38
N ILE A 99 6.17 27.91 2.15
CA ILE A 99 6.36 28.57 0.86
C ILE A 99 7.85 28.61 0.46
N ASP A 100 8.75 28.93 1.40
CA ASP A 100 10.20 28.93 1.15
C ASP A 100 10.71 27.54 0.76
N LYS A 101 10.18 26.52 1.44
CA LYS A 101 10.44 25.12 1.11
C LYS A 101 9.92 24.75 -0.28
N ALA A 102 8.76 25.28 -0.68
CA ALA A 102 8.23 25.10 -2.03
C ALA A 102 9.12 25.74 -3.10
N VAL A 103 9.63 26.95 -2.85
CA VAL A 103 10.61 27.61 -3.73
C VAL A 103 11.87 26.75 -3.88
N GLN A 104 12.37 26.17 -2.79
CA GLN A 104 13.51 25.26 -2.84
C GLN A 104 13.21 23.98 -3.62
N ALA A 105 12.05 23.35 -3.38
CA ALA A 105 11.63 22.13 -4.08
C ALA A 105 11.65 22.32 -5.61
N ILE A 106 11.06 23.40 -6.09
CA ILE A 106 11.01 23.75 -7.52
C ILE A 106 12.41 24.00 -8.07
N ARG A 107 13.25 24.77 -7.34
CA ARG A 107 14.66 25.00 -7.73
C ARG A 107 15.46 23.71 -7.82
N PHE A 108 15.12 22.69 -7.04
CA PHE A 108 15.76 21.39 -7.03
C PHE A 108 15.05 20.34 -7.92
N GLY A 109 14.21 20.79 -8.86
CA GLY A 109 13.67 19.97 -9.94
C GLY A 109 12.27 19.41 -9.70
N ALA A 110 11.55 19.80 -8.65
CA ALA A 110 10.13 19.48 -8.58
C ALA A 110 9.36 20.23 -9.68
N ASP A 111 8.44 19.55 -10.36
CA ASP A 111 7.57 20.17 -11.37
C ASP A 111 6.45 21.01 -10.71
N GLY A 112 6.16 20.72 -9.43
CA GLY A 112 5.22 21.47 -8.63
C GLY A 112 5.22 21.07 -7.16
N VAL A 113 4.32 21.68 -6.40
CA VAL A 113 4.18 21.47 -4.96
C VAL A 113 2.75 21.21 -4.57
N HIS A 114 2.57 20.41 -3.52
CA HIS A 114 1.27 20.15 -2.93
C HIS A 114 1.29 20.56 -1.45
N PHE A 115 0.64 21.69 -1.15
CA PHE A 115 0.50 22.18 0.21
C PHE A 115 -0.61 21.41 0.93
N ARG A 116 -0.24 20.69 1.98
CA ARG A 116 -1.18 20.01 2.87
C ARG A 116 -1.47 20.87 4.09
N MET A 117 -2.65 21.49 4.10
CA MET A 117 -2.99 22.50 5.09
C MET A 117 -3.87 21.91 6.19
N MET A 118 -3.47 22.07 7.45
CA MET A 118 -4.32 21.75 8.60
C MET A 118 -5.29 22.89 8.94
N GLN A 119 -4.94 24.12 8.54
CA GLN A 119 -5.71 25.34 8.77
C GLN A 119 -5.47 26.34 7.63
N VAL A 120 -6.52 27.05 7.19
CA VAL A 120 -6.38 28.01 6.08
C VAL A 120 -6.23 29.47 6.53
N ALA A 121 -6.66 29.79 7.76
CA ALA A 121 -6.83 31.17 8.23
C ALA A 121 -5.53 32.02 8.23
N HIS A 122 -4.36 31.38 8.20
CA HIS A 122 -3.05 32.03 8.29
C HIS A 122 -2.13 31.71 7.12
N PHE A 123 -2.66 31.22 6.01
CA PHE A 123 -1.85 30.97 4.83
C PHE A 123 -1.56 32.28 4.08
N ASP A 124 -0.28 32.65 3.97
CA ASP A 124 0.15 33.93 3.39
C ASP A 124 0.14 33.86 1.85
N LEU A 125 -1.05 34.03 1.27
CA LEU A 125 -1.26 34.04 -0.18
C LEU A 125 -0.50 35.17 -0.88
N ALA A 126 -0.36 36.33 -0.24
CA ALA A 126 0.42 37.44 -0.78
C ALA A 126 1.90 37.05 -0.91
N TYR A 127 2.44 36.39 0.11
CA TYR A 127 3.81 35.86 0.05
C TYR A 127 3.97 34.75 -0.98
N LEU A 128 3.00 33.83 -1.09
CA LEU A 128 3.01 32.78 -2.12
C LEU A 128 3.15 33.38 -3.53
N VAL A 129 2.27 34.33 -3.87
CA VAL A 129 2.26 34.99 -5.19
C VAL A 129 3.52 35.81 -5.43
N ALA A 130 4.11 36.38 -4.37
CA ALA A 130 5.36 37.13 -4.47
C ALA A 130 6.61 36.24 -4.65
N GLN A 131 6.59 35.01 -4.13
CA GLN A 131 7.76 34.10 -4.16
C GLN A 131 7.73 33.09 -5.31
N LEU A 132 6.55 32.72 -5.80
CA LEU A 132 6.40 31.70 -6.84
C LEU A 132 5.66 32.25 -8.06
N PRO A 133 6.09 31.90 -9.29
CA PRO A 133 5.35 32.22 -10.52
C PRO A 133 4.15 31.27 -10.65
N VAL A 134 3.09 31.57 -9.89
CA VAL A 134 1.92 30.69 -9.69
C VAL A 134 1.12 30.34 -10.96
N ASP A 135 1.36 31.05 -12.06
CA ASP A 135 0.82 30.80 -13.41
C ASP A 135 1.73 29.93 -14.30
N GLU A 136 2.97 29.70 -13.87
CA GLU A 136 3.93 28.84 -14.58
C GLU A 136 4.07 27.47 -13.90
N VAL A 137 4.12 27.45 -12.57
CA VAL A 137 4.35 26.24 -11.76
C VAL A 137 3.05 25.58 -11.30
N ILE A 138 3.10 24.27 -11.06
CA ILE A 138 1.96 23.52 -10.56
C ILE A 138 1.85 23.70 -9.04
N ILE A 139 0.69 24.18 -8.57
CA ILE A 139 0.42 24.38 -7.14
C ILE A 139 -0.88 23.68 -6.78
N CYS A 140 -0.77 22.74 -5.84
CA CYS A 140 -1.89 21.95 -5.38
C CYS A 140 -2.15 22.23 -3.89
N PHE A 141 -3.41 22.13 -3.47
CA PHE A 141 -3.82 22.43 -2.10
C PHE A 141 -4.70 21.30 -1.55
N SER A 142 -4.29 20.70 -0.43
CA SER A 142 -5.21 19.97 0.44
C SER A 142 -5.73 20.90 1.51
N LEU A 143 -7.05 21.11 1.52
CA LEU A 143 -7.73 22.10 2.36
C LEU A 143 -8.76 21.41 3.27
N PRO A 144 -8.89 21.82 4.54
CA PRO A 144 -9.97 21.33 5.40
C PRO A 144 -11.36 21.63 4.78
N GLY A 145 -12.32 20.73 5.01
CA GLY A 145 -13.71 20.91 4.58
C GLY A 145 -14.35 22.19 5.12
N GLY A 146 -15.32 22.74 4.38
CA GLY A 146 -15.98 24.01 4.70
C GLY A 146 -15.16 25.28 4.42
N GLN A 147 -13.87 25.18 4.14
CA GLN A 147 -12.97 26.34 4.02
C GLN A 147 -12.39 26.54 2.60
N ALA A 148 -12.50 25.54 1.73
CA ALA A 148 -11.88 25.55 0.40
C ALA A 148 -12.45 26.65 -0.52
N GLY A 149 -13.77 26.88 -0.48
CA GLY A 149 -14.42 27.91 -1.30
C GLY A 149 -13.91 29.32 -0.98
N ASP A 150 -13.85 29.69 0.29
CA ASP A 150 -13.37 31.00 0.74
C ASP A 150 -11.87 31.17 0.48
N PHE A 151 -11.10 30.10 0.66
CA PHE A 151 -9.68 30.09 0.30
C PHE A 151 -9.46 30.43 -1.18
N LEU A 152 -10.23 29.83 -2.10
CA LEU A 152 -10.13 30.12 -3.53
C LEU A 152 -10.53 31.55 -3.88
N VAL A 153 -11.55 32.12 -3.23
CA VAL A 153 -11.90 33.55 -3.39
C VAL A 153 -10.72 34.44 -3.01
N ASN A 154 -10.07 34.13 -1.88
CA ASN A 154 -8.91 34.88 -1.42
C ASN A 154 -7.72 34.70 -2.36
N LEU A 155 -7.47 33.49 -2.87
CA LEU A 155 -6.42 33.23 -3.86
C LEU A 155 -6.64 34.09 -5.11
N TYR A 156 -7.83 34.03 -5.71
CA TYR A 156 -8.14 34.79 -6.92
C TYR A 156 -8.07 36.31 -6.72
N ARG A 157 -8.42 36.82 -5.53
CA ARG A 157 -8.22 38.24 -5.19
C ARG A 157 -6.74 38.62 -5.30
N HIS A 158 -5.84 37.84 -4.69
CA HIS A 158 -4.40 38.12 -4.73
C HIS A 158 -3.82 37.97 -6.15
N LEU A 159 -4.32 37.00 -6.95
CA LEU A 159 -3.93 36.90 -8.36
C LEU A 159 -4.33 38.16 -9.14
N GLN A 160 -5.57 38.62 -8.97
CA GLN A 160 -6.07 39.82 -9.62
C GLN A 160 -5.27 41.08 -9.23
N GLU A 161 -4.96 41.24 -7.95
CA GLU A 161 -4.13 42.34 -7.43
C GLU A 161 -2.73 42.35 -8.06
N ASN A 162 -2.18 41.17 -8.37
CA ASN A 162 -0.88 40.99 -9.03
C ASN A 162 -0.98 40.87 -10.56
N ARG A 163 -2.17 41.08 -11.15
CA ARG A 163 -2.45 40.99 -12.60
C ARG A 163 -2.16 39.60 -13.20
N ILE A 164 -2.30 38.55 -12.41
CA ILE A 164 -2.14 37.16 -12.82
C ILE A 164 -3.52 36.61 -13.21
N SER A 165 -3.57 35.94 -14.36
CA SER A 165 -4.81 35.33 -14.86
C SER A 165 -5.11 34.02 -14.12
N PRO A 166 -6.30 33.83 -13.54
CA PRO A 166 -6.67 32.56 -12.91
C PRO A 166 -6.77 31.41 -13.93
N TYR A 167 -6.98 31.72 -15.22
CA TYR A 167 -7.05 30.72 -16.29
C TYR A 167 -5.73 29.99 -16.55
N GLY A 168 -4.60 30.58 -16.13
CA GLY A 168 -3.28 29.97 -16.27
C GLY A 168 -2.88 29.03 -15.13
N LEU A 169 -3.71 28.93 -14.08
CA LEU A 169 -3.40 28.08 -12.93
C LEU A 169 -3.35 26.61 -13.33
N LYS A 170 -2.40 25.90 -12.72
CA LYS A 170 -2.21 24.45 -12.86
C LYS A 170 -2.14 23.79 -11.49
N GLY A 171 -2.77 22.64 -11.34
CA GLY A 171 -2.76 21.89 -10.09
C GLY A 171 -4.15 21.44 -9.68
N PHE A 172 -4.38 21.28 -8.38
CA PHE A 172 -5.68 20.81 -7.92
C PHE A 172 -6.02 21.27 -6.51
N VAL A 173 -7.31 21.22 -6.19
CA VAL A 173 -7.84 21.33 -4.85
C VAL A 173 -8.33 19.96 -4.39
N PHE A 174 -7.86 19.57 -3.22
CA PHE A 174 -8.27 18.34 -2.56
C PHE A 174 -8.84 18.67 -1.19
N VAL A 175 -10.05 18.18 -0.90
CA VAL A 175 -10.65 18.24 0.44
C VAL A 175 -10.56 16.83 1.03
N PRO A 176 -9.50 16.51 1.82
CA PRO A 176 -9.35 15.20 2.41
C PRO A 176 -10.45 14.92 3.44
N THR A 177 -10.68 13.64 3.71
CA THR A 177 -11.55 13.22 4.81
C THR A 177 -11.01 13.75 6.14
N ALA A 178 -11.91 14.31 6.95
CA ALA A 178 -11.53 15.01 8.18
C ALA A 178 -10.94 14.07 9.24
N ASP A 179 -11.38 12.81 9.26
CA ASP A 179 -10.84 11.77 10.13
C ASP A 179 -10.12 10.73 9.28
N PRO A 180 -8.79 10.58 9.41
CA PRO A 180 -8.06 9.52 8.74
C PRO A 180 -8.65 8.14 9.01
N GLY A 181 -9.22 7.91 10.20
CA GLY A 181 -9.77 6.64 10.69
C GLY A 181 -11.06 6.19 10.02
N PHE A 182 -11.70 7.04 9.22
CA PHE A 182 -12.95 6.71 8.54
C PHE A 182 -12.83 7.00 7.04
N PHE A 183 -13.50 6.16 6.25
CA PHE A 183 -13.76 6.49 4.86
C PHE A 183 -14.77 7.62 4.78
N GLY A 184 -14.62 8.48 3.79
CA GLY A 184 -15.47 9.65 3.65
C GLY A 184 -15.38 10.28 2.27
N ARG A 185 -16.08 11.41 2.16
CA ARG A 185 -16.19 12.22 0.94
C ARG A 185 -16.28 13.69 1.31
N ALA A 186 -15.96 14.55 0.34
CA ALA A 186 -16.27 15.97 0.45
C ALA A 186 -17.79 16.18 0.43
N SER A 187 -18.25 17.24 1.08
CA SER A 187 -19.67 17.60 1.08
C SER A 187 -20.09 18.16 -0.28
N ALA A 188 -21.37 17.96 -0.65
CA ALA A 188 -21.96 18.53 -1.86
C ALA A 188 -21.72 20.03 -1.98
N SER A 189 -21.94 20.76 -0.87
CA SER A 189 -21.79 22.21 -0.79
C SER A 189 -20.35 22.67 -0.98
N ASP A 190 -19.38 21.91 -0.45
CA ASP A 190 -17.96 22.22 -0.66
C ASP A 190 -17.59 22.03 -2.13
N LEU A 191 -17.96 20.88 -2.70
CA LEU A 191 -17.68 20.56 -4.10
C LEU A 191 -18.35 21.56 -5.05
N GLU A 192 -19.62 21.89 -4.85
CA GLU A 192 -20.32 22.92 -5.63
C GLU A 192 -19.58 24.25 -5.56
N SER A 193 -19.22 24.70 -4.36
CA SER A 193 -18.52 25.98 -4.16
C SER A 193 -17.15 26.01 -4.85
N ILE A 194 -16.41 24.90 -4.84
CA ILE A 194 -15.10 24.77 -5.50
C ILE A 194 -15.28 24.71 -7.02
N VAL A 195 -16.18 23.86 -7.52
CA VAL A 195 -16.42 23.67 -8.95
C VAL A 195 -16.88 24.95 -9.61
N GLN A 196 -17.78 25.71 -8.99
CA GLN A 196 -18.22 26.99 -9.53
C GLN A 196 -17.07 28.00 -9.71
N LYS A 197 -16.00 27.87 -8.92
CA LYS A 197 -14.81 28.74 -8.98
C LYS A 197 -13.75 28.24 -9.96
N THR A 198 -13.73 26.94 -10.24
CA THR A 198 -12.69 26.25 -11.03
C THR A 198 -13.18 25.76 -12.40
N LYS A 199 -14.48 25.81 -12.68
CA LYS A 199 -15.07 25.32 -13.94
C LYS A 199 -14.48 25.95 -15.21
N ASP A 200 -13.97 27.16 -15.12
CA ASP A 200 -13.40 27.88 -16.27
C ASP A 200 -11.88 27.72 -16.38
N THR A 201 -11.22 27.07 -15.42
CA THR A 201 -9.78 26.76 -15.46
C THR A 201 -9.54 25.40 -16.11
N VAL A 202 -8.58 25.34 -17.04
CA VAL A 202 -8.36 24.13 -17.87
C VAL A 202 -7.54 23.07 -17.15
N ASP A 203 -6.46 23.48 -16.49
CA ASP A 203 -5.46 22.59 -15.89
C ASP A 203 -5.48 22.64 -14.34
N PHE A 204 -6.54 23.21 -13.77
CA PHE A 204 -6.72 23.34 -12.33
C PHE A 204 -7.99 22.63 -11.87
N TYR A 205 -7.81 21.46 -11.25
CA TYR A 205 -8.88 20.50 -10.95
C TYR A 205 -9.47 20.76 -9.56
N GLY A 206 -10.76 21.08 -9.51
CA GLY A 206 -11.52 21.37 -8.30
C GLY A 206 -12.13 20.16 -7.62
N ILE A 207 -12.27 19.03 -8.31
CA ILE A 207 -12.81 17.79 -7.76
C ILE A 207 -11.70 16.76 -7.68
N THR A 208 -11.34 16.37 -6.46
CA THR A 208 -10.39 15.27 -6.24
C THR A 208 -11.13 14.10 -5.60
N VAL A 209 -11.20 12.98 -6.32
CA VAL A 209 -11.72 11.71 -5.82
C VAL A 209 -10.59 10.99 -5.09
N ASP A 210 -10.69 10.90 -3.76
CA ASP A 210 -9.70 10.22 -2.94
C ASP A 210 -9.93 8.71 -2.95
N GLY A 211 -9.21 7.99 -3.80
CA GLY A 211 -9.11 6.53 -3.76
C GLY A 211 -7.97 6.03 -2.88
N ALA A 212 -7.00 6.90 -2.55
CA ALA A 212 -5.87 6.55 -1.67
C ALA A 212 -6.32 6.22 -0.24
N GLN A 213 -7.46 6.77 0.22
CA GLN A 213 -8.03 6.41 1.52
C GLN A 213 -8.31 4.90 1.65
N PHE A 214 -8.68 4.21 0.57
CA PHE A 214 -8.98 2.76 0.61
C PHE A 214 -7.69 1.94 0.69
N GLY A 215 -6.71 2.23 -0.18
CA GLY A 215 -5.44 1.51 -0.22
C GLY A 215 -4.63 1.68 1.07
N ASN A 216 -4.61 2.89 1.64
CA ASN A 216 -3.99 3.16 2.94
C ASN A 216 -4.74 2.55 4.14
N ARG A 217 -5.81 1.78 3.89
CA ARG A 217 -6.55 1.01 4.90
C ARG A 217 -6.60 -0.49 4.58
N GLY A 218 -5.76 -0.96 3.65
CA GLY A 218 -5.63 -2.38 3.33
C GLY A 218 -6.65 -2.91 2.32
N ALA A 219 -7.35 -2.03 1.58
CA ALA A 219 -8.20 -2.48 0.48
C ALA A 219 -7.35 -3.14 -0.63
N ASN A 220 -7.80 -4.28 -1.17
CA ASN A 220 -7.17 -4.86 -2.36
C ASN A 220 -7.40 -3.98 -3.60
N LEU A 221 -6.73 -4.26 -4.72
CA LEU A 221 -6.78 -3.35 -5.86
C LEU A 221 -8.15 -3.32 -6.56
N VAL A 222 -8.91 -4.42 -6.51
CA VAL A 222 -10.30 -4.50 -7.01
C VAL A 222 -11.21 -3.53 -6.24
N GLN A 223 -11.11 -3.54 -4.90
CA GLN A 223 -11.85 -2.65 -4.02
C GLN A 223 -11.46 -1.18 -4.24
N GLN A 224 -10.16 -0.89 -4.39
CA GLN A 224 -9.69 0.47 -4.67
C GLN A 224 -10.31 1.02 -5.96
N ILE A 225 -10.35 0.23 -7.04
CA ILE A 225 -10.96 0.66 -8.31
C ILE A 225 -12.47 0.86 -8.12
N ALA A 226 -13.18 -0.15 -7.63
CA ALA A 226 -14.63 -0.15 -7.54
C ALA A 226 -15.16 1.00 -6.67
N PHE A 227 -14.58 1.22 -5.49
CA PHE A 227 -15.02 2.27 -4.58
C PHE A 227 -14.61 3.67 -5.04
N THR A 228 -13.47 3.82 -5.72
CA THR A 228 -13.09 5.10 -6.35
C THR A 228 -14.07 5.48 -7.45
N LEU A 229 -14.42 4.53 -8.34
CA LEU A 229 -15.40 4.78 -9.40
C LEU A 229 -16.79 5.05 -8.83
N SER A 230 -17.19 4.33 -7.79
CA SER A 230 -18.47 4.56 -7.10
C SER A 230 -18.53 5.97 -6.51
N LEU A 231 -17.45 6.42 -5.85
CA LEU A 231 -17.36 7.78 -5.32
C LEU A 231 -17.39 8.85 -6.44
N ALA A 232 -16.72 8.59 -7.56
CA ALA A 232 -16.73 9.49 -8.71
C ALA A 232 -18.14 9.63 -9.30
N VAL A 233 -18.88 8.53 -9.47
CA VAL A 233 -20.27 8.55 -9.95
C VAL A 233 -21.19 9.27 -8.96
N ASP A 234 -21.02 9.03 -7.67
CA ASP A 234 -21.74 9.76 -6.62
C ASP A 234 -21.51 11.29 -6.69
N TYR A 235 -20.32 11.74 -7.08
CA TYR A 235 -20.05 13.17 -7.33
C TYR A 235 -20.69 13.67 -8.63
N LEU A 236 -20.68 12.87 -9.69
CA LEU A 236 -21.37 13.22 -10.95
C LEU A 236 -22.87 13.42 -10.71
N GLU A 237 -23.52 12.47 -10.03
CA GLU A 237 -24.95 12.50 -9.74
C GLU A 237 -25.33 13.67 -8.83
N GLU A 238 -24.60 13.88 -7.74
CA GLU A 238 -24.92 14.95 -6.78
C GLU A 238 -24.75 16.35 -7.40
N LEU A 239 -23.64 16.60 -8.08
CA LEU A 239 -23.36 17.91 -8.69
C LEU A 239 -24.23 18.19 -9.91
N SER A 240 -24.57 17.17 -10.69
CA SER A 240 -25.53 17.32 -11.79
C SER A 240 -26.94 17.59 -11.29
N GLY A 241 -27.33 17.00 -10.15
CA GLY A 241 -28.56 17.33 -9.42
C GLY A 241 -28.63 18.81 -8.97
N LEU A 242 -27.47 19.45 -8.76
CA LEU A 242 -27.34 20.89 -8.49
C LEU A 242 -27.28 21.76 -9.77
N GLY A 243 -27.42 21.15 -10.95
CA GLY A 243 -27.47 21.86 -12.23
C GLY A 243 -26.10 22.12 -12.88
N ILE A 244 -25.02 21.49 -12.40
CA ILE A 244 -23.71 21.57 -13.05
C ILE A 244 -23.64 20.52 -14.18
N PRO A 245 -23.31 20.89 -15.43
CA PRO A 245 -23.21 19.92 -16.53
C PRO A 245 -22.18 18.81 -16.27
N VAL A 246 -22.49 17.56 -16.66
CA VAL A 246 -21.61 16.39 -16.46
C VAL A 246 -20.26 16.61 -17.14
N ALA A 247 -20.24 17.13 -18.37
CA ALA A 247 -19.01 17.57 -19.05
C ALA A 247 -18.10 18.48 -18.19
N THR A 248 -18.69 19.47 -17.52
CA THR A 248 -17.96 20.40 -16.63
C THR A 248 -17.41 19.68 -15.41
N ILE A 249 -18.19 18.78 -14.81
CA ILE A 249 -17.78 18.00 -13.64
C ILE A 249 -16.62 17.07 -14.03
N ALA A 250 -16.77 16.29 -15.10
CA ALA A 250 -15.79 15.32 -15.57
C ALA A 250 -14.45 15.98 -15.94
N ARG A 251 -14.48 17.11 -16.65
CA ARG A 251 -13.25 17.88 -16.98
C ARG A 251 -12.54 18.41 -15.74
N ASN A 252 -13.30 18.74 -14.70
CA ASN A 252 -12.78 19.34 -13.47
C ASN A 252 -12.43 18.28 -12.40
N MET A 253 -12.50 16.99 -12.76
CA MET A 253 -12.27 15.86 -11.88
C MET A 253 -10.91 15.23 -12.09
N GLN A 254 -10.28 14.84 -10.99
CA GLN A 254 -9.10 13.99 -10.96
C GLN A 254 -9.23 12.89 -9.90
N PHE A 255 -8.45 11.83 -10.07
CA PHE A 255 -8.33 10.74 -9.09
C PHE A 255 -7.00 10.85 -8.33
N TYR A 256 -7.08 10.76 -7.00
CA TYR A 256 -5.94 10.70 -6.09
C TYR A 256 -5.81 9.26 -5.57
N LEU A 257 -4.75 8.54 -5.96
CA LEU A 257 -4.60 7.11 -5.73
C LEU A 257 -3.28 6.80 -5.03
N SER A 258 -3.31 5.89 -4.06
CA SER A 258 -2.09 5.29 -3.52
C SER A 258 -1.57 4.19 -4.44
N THR A 259 -0.26 4.00 -4.53
CA THR A 259 0.39 2.89 -5.23
C THR A 259 1.23 2.11 -4.23
N ASP A 260 1.04 0.79 -4.18
CA ASP A 260 1.66 -0.10 -3.20
C ASP A 260 2.70 -1.05 -3.82
N THR A 261 3.19 -2.00 -3.03
CA THR A 261 4.33 -2.87 -3.35
C THR A 261 4.02 -3.98 -4.36
N HIS A 262 2.75 -4.20 -4.72
CA HIS A 262 2.35 -5.20 -5.72
C HIS A 262 2.58 -4.69 -7.16
N TYR A 263 3.84 -4.53 -7.52
CA TYR A 263 4.34 -3.83 -8.71
C TYR A 263 3.51 -3.99 -10.00
N PHE A 264 3.26 -5.23 -10.46
CA PHE A 264 2.52 -5.47 -11.71
C PHE A 264 1.04 -5.15 -11.59
N PHE A 265 0.43 -5.49 -10.46
CA PHE A 265 -0.99 -5.25 -10.22
C PHE A 265 -1.28 -3.74 -10.12
N GLU A 266 -0.33 -2.96 -9.63
CA GLU A 266 -0.45 -1.51 -9.60
C GLU A 266 -0.46 -0.87 -11.00
N ILE A 267 0.38 -1.38 -11.92
CA ILE A 267 0.33 -0.98 -13.34
C ILE A 267 -1.05 -1.32 -13.93
N VAL A 268 -1.50 -2.54 -13.67
CA VAL A 268 -2.81 -3.05 -14.12
C VAL A 268 -3.96 -2.22 -13.56
N LYS A 269 -3.90 -1.84 -12.29
CA LYS A 269 -4.93 -1.04 -11.61
C LYS A 269 -5.21 0.26 -12.35
N LEU A 270 -4.16 1.01 -12.69
CA LEU A 270 -4.32 2.30 -13.37
C LEU A 270 -4.88 2.13 -14.79
N ARG A 271 -4.53 1.02 -15.47
CA ARG A 271 -5.07 0.68 -16.80
C ARG A 271 -6.55 0.31 -16.73
N ALA A 272 -6.92 -0.60 -15.82
CA ALA A 272 -8.30 -1.03 -15.60
C ALA A 272 -9.19 0.15 -15.18
N LEU A 273 -8.70 1.02 -14.29
CA LEU A 273 -9.42 2.19 -13.83
C LEU A 273 -9.80 3.15 -14.97
N ARG A 274 -8.85 3.47 -15.87
CA ARG A 274 -9.14 4.33 -17.05
C ARG A 274 -10.13 3.68 -18.00
N TRP A 275 -10.01 2.37 -18.18
CA TRP A 275 -10.93 1.63 -19.04
C TRP A 275 -12.37 1.71 -18.50
N LEU A 276 -12.55 1.40 -17.22
CA LEU A 276 -13.87 1.44 -16.58
C LEU A 276 -14.42 2.87 -16.48
N TRP A 277 -13.56 3.86 -16.22
CA TRP A 277 -13.97 5.28 -16.27
C TRP A 277 -14.48 5.68 -17.66
N SER A 278 -13.79 5.23 -18.72
CA SER A 278 -14.22 5.48 -20.10
C SER A 278 -15.58 4.86 -20.40
N ALA A 279 -15.88 3.69 -19.83
CA ALA A 279 -17.20 3.07 -19.93
C ALA A 279 -18.27 3.89 -19.18
N ILE A 280 -17.95 4.43 -18.00
CA ILE A 280 -18.85 5.28 -17.20
C ILE A 280 -19.19 6.57 -17.96
N ILE A 281 -18.20 7.32 -18.46
CA ILE A 281 -18.44 8.56 -19.23
C ILE A 281 -19.24 8.28 -20.50
N LYS A 282 -18.95 7.18 -21.20
CA LYS A 282 -19.76 6.80 -22.37
C LYS A 282 -21.22 6.52 -21.99
N ALA A 283 -21.47 5.97 -20.81
CA ALA A 283 -22.81 5.71 -20.31
C ALA A 283 -23.57 6.98 -19.89
N THR A 284 -22.88 8.10 -19.64
CA THR A 284 -23.53 9.41 -19.40
C THR A 284 -23.92 10.12 -20.70
N GLU A 285 -23.76 9.49 -21.87
CA GLU A 285 -24.02 10.06 -23.20
C GLU A 285 -23.21 11.32 -23.54
N GLU A 286 -22.15 11.59 -22.77
CA GLU A 286 -21.22 12.69 -23.00
C GLU A 286 -20.15 12.31 -24.03
N ASP A 287 -19.42 13.29 -24.55
CA ASP A 287 -18.30 13.00 -25.45
C ASP A 287 -17.22 12.20 -24.73
N THR A 288 -16.74 11.15 -25.41
CA THR A 288 -15.63 10.31 -24.94
C THR A 288 -14.36 11.08 -24.63
N GLU A 289 -14.15 12.28 -25.17
CA GLU A 289 -13.02 13.14 -24.82
C GLU A 289 -12.97 13.52 -23.34
N TYR A 290 -14.12 13.58 -22.64
CA TYR A 290 -14.15 13.85 -21.20
C TYR A 290 -13.59 12.69 -20.38
N ALA A 291 -13.60 11.46 -20.91
CA ALA A 291 -12.87 10.36 -20.30
C ALA A 291 -11.35 10.54 -20.45
N ALA A 292 -10.90 11.13 -21.56
CA ALA A 292 -9.49 11.46 -21.80
C ALA A 292 -8.98 12.55 -20.84
N ALA A 293 -9.87 13.43 -20.37
CA ALA A 293 -9.54 14.48 -19.42
C ALA A 293 -9.25 13.97 -18.00
N LEU A 294 -9.50 12.68 -17.71
CA LEU A 294 -9.20 12.12 -16.40
C LEU A 294 -7.71 12.20 -16.11
N ARG A 295 -7.40 12.93 -15.04
CA ARG A 295 -6.07 13.02 -14.47
C ARG A 295 -5.92 12.08 -13.28
N ILE A 296 -4.82 11.33 -13.23
CA ILE A 296 -4.45 10.47 -12.10
C ILE A 296 -3.24 11.07 -11.38
N HIS A 297 -3.45 11.50 -10.14
CA HIS A 297 -2.39 11.78 -9.19
C HIS A 297 -2.10 10.53 -8.36
N ALA A 298 -0.89 10.00 -8.47
CA ALA A 298 -0.43 8.86 -7.70
C ALA A 298 0.40 9.33 -6.49
N THR A 299 0.22 8.69 -5.35
CA THR A 299 1.09 8.83 -4.17
C THR A 299 1.57 7.46 -3.71
N THR A 300 2.72 7.37 -3.05
CA THR A 300 3.17 6.12 -2.42
C THR A 300 2.27 5.72 -1.26
N SER A 301 1.87 4.44 -1.21
CA SER A 301 1.10 3.88 -0.09
C SER A 301 1.89 3.93 1.22
N ARG A 302 1.21 4.28 2.31
CA ARG A 302 1.74 4.23 3.68
C ARG A 302 1.44 2.92 4.39
N TRP A 303 0.57 2.07 3.83
CA TRP A 303 0.11 0.84 4.46
C TRP A 303 1.25 -0.13 4.79
N HIS A 304 2.19 -0.30 3.86
CA HIS A 304 3.37 -1.16 4.02
C HIS A 304 4.64 -0.38 4.45
N ALA A 305 4.52 0.89 4.83
CA ALA A 305 5.66 1.67 5.32
C ALA A 305 6.08 1.17 6.70
N THR A 306 7.38 0.98 6.90
CA THR A 306 7.94 0.44 8.14
C THR A 306 8.65 1.52 8.97
N THR A 307 8.46 1.49 10.29
CA THR A 307 9.17 2.37 11.25
C THR A 307 10.58 1.86 11.53
N PHE A 308 10.75 0.55 11.49
CA PHE A 308 12.05 -0.09 11.60
C PHE A 308 12.65 -0.38 10.23
N ASP A 309 13.97 -0.33 10.19
CA ASP A 309 14.80 -0.37 8.98
C ASP A 309 14.26 0.55 7.87
N PRO A 310 14.09 1.86 8.14
CA PRO A 310 13.28 2.73 7.31
C PRO A 310 13.86 2.98 5.90
N HIS A 311 15.15 2.70 5.69
CA HIS A 311 15.74 2.78 4.34
C HIS A 311 15.13 1.75 3.37
N THR A 312 14.54 0.66 3.89
CA THR A 312 13.76 -0.27 3.05
C THR A 312 12.54 0.42 2.43
N ASN A 313 12.00 1.48 3.04
CA ASN A 313 10.92 2.29 2.45
C ASN A 313 11.38 3.05 1.21
N ILE A 314 12.68 3.36 1.04
CA ILE A 314 13.20 3.97 -0.19
C ILE A 314 13.02 3.00 -1.37
N LEU A 315 13.30 1.71 -1.14
CA LEU A 315 13.13 0.65 -2.14
C LEU A 315 11.66 0.48 -2.48
N ARG A 316 10.77 0.43 -1.48
CA ARG A 316 9.30 0.37 -1.67
C ARG A 316 8.81 1.58 -2.46
N ALA A 317 9.21 2.79 -2.07
CA ALA A 317 8.83 4.02 -2.76
C ALA A 317 9.28 4.04 -4.21
N THR A 318 10.44 3.47 -4.52
CA THR A 318 10.94 3.38 -5.91
C THR A 318 10.09 2.43 -6.75
N THR A 319 9.72 1.25 -6.25
CA THR A 319 8.87 0.31 -7.00
C THR A 319 7.43 0.80 -7.12
N GLN A 320 6.90 1.45 -6.08
CA GLN A 320 5.60 2.13 -6.10
C GLN A 320 5.59 3.27 -7.14
N ALA A 321 6.61 4.12 -7.16
CA ALA A 321 6.73 5.20 -8.16
C ALA A 321 6.82 4.65 -9.59
N MET A 322 7.65 3.63 -9.79
CA MET A 322 7.86 3.02 -11.09
C MET A 322 6.59 2.37 -11.63
N SER A 323 5.83 1.63 -10.79
CA SER A 323 4.55 1.05 -11.20
C SER A 323 3.48 2.10 -11.49
N ALA A 324 3.41 3.19 -10.72
CA ALA A 324 2.52 4.32 -11.01
C ALA A 324 2.85 4.98 -12.37
N ILE A 325 4.14 5.23 -12.63
CA ILE A 325 4.62 5.84 -13.87
C ILE A 325 4.38 4.92 -15.07
N MET A 326 4.70 3.62 -14.96
CA MET A 326 4.44 2.65 -16.02
C MET A 326 2.95 2.40 -16.25
N GLY A 327 2.14 2.52 -15.19
CA GLY A 327 0.69 2.56 -15.28
C GLY A 327 0.14 3.87 -15.84
N GLY A 328 0.98 4.84 -16.20
CA GLY A 328 0.59 6.06 -16.91
C GLY A 328 -0.06 7.14 -16.04
N CYS A 329 0.38 7.30 -14.78
CA CYS A 329 -0.08 8.42 -13.94
C CYS A 329 0.33 9.79 -14.53
N ASP A 330 -0.39 10.84 -14.16
CA ASP A 330 -0.13 12.21 -14.64
C ASP A 330 0.72 13.03 -13.69
N SER A 331 0.68 12.65 -12.42
CA SER A 331 1.63 13.14 -11.44
C SER A 331 1.89 12.10 -10.38
N VAL A 332 3.05 12.22 -9.77
CA VAL A 332 3.47 11.36 -8.68
C VAL A 332 3.96 12.23 -7.52
N ALA A 333 3.56 11.85 -6.31
CA ALA A 333 4.12 12.35 -5.05
C ALA A 333 4.72 11.17 -4.29
N ILE A 334 5.96 11.34 -3.82
CA ILE A 334 6.65 10.32 -3.03
C ILE A 334 6.63 10.75 -1.56
N THR A 335 6.16 9.87 -0.69
CA THR A 335 6.22 10.11 0.75
C THR A 335 7.67 9.88 1.22
N PRO A 336 8.23 10.76 2.07
CA PRO A 336 9.54 10.56 2.68
C PRO A 336 9.65 9.21 3.42
N PHE A 337 10.82 8.57 3.33
CA PHE A 337 11.02 7.20 3.81
C PHE A 337 10.91 7.04 5.34
N ASP A 338 11.04 8.14 6.08
CA ASP A 338 11.06 8.22 7.54
C ASP A 338 9.77 8.85 8.13
N ILE A 339 8.73 9.02 7.31
CA ILE A 339 7.45 9.66 7.68
C ILE A 339 6.76 9.05 8.89
N THR A 340 7.06 7.78 9.22
CA THR A 340 6.38 7.06 10.30
C THR A 340 6.92 7.42 11.69
N PHE A 341 8.07 8.09 11.79
CA PHE A 341 8.68 8.45 13.08
C PHE A 341 9.44 9.77 13.12
N GLN A 342 9.78 10.36 11.96
CA GLN A 342 10.40 11.69 11.89
C GLN A 342 9.40 12.73 11.40
N GLU A 343 9.60 13.95 11.90
CA GLU A 343 9.04 15.14 11.29
C GLU A 343 9.77 15.46 9.97
N GLU A 344 9.20 16.40 9.22
CA GLU A 344 9.72 16.85 7.93
C GLU A 344 11.21 17.25 8.01
N ASN A 345 12.02 16.69 7.10
CA ASN A 345 13.43 17.01 7.00
C ASN A 345 13.92 17.04 5.55
N SER A 346 14.92 17.88 5.30
CA SER A 346 15.42 18.15 3.95
C SER A 346 16.09 16.96 3.27
N PHE A 347 16.61 16.00 4.05
CA PHE A 347 17.29 14.83 3.51
C PHE A 347 16.29 13.82 2.93
N SER A 348 15.28 13.42 3.70
CA SER A 348 14.29 12.45 3.25
C SER A 348 13.39 13.01 2.14
N GLU A 349 13.07 14.29 2.20
CA GLU A 349 12.35 15.00 1.14
C GLU A 349 13.15 15.09 -0.17
N ARG A 350 14.47 15.30 -0.08
CA ARG A 350 15.33 15.25 -1.27
C ARG A 350 15.29 13.87 -1.91
N ILE A 351 15.34 12.80 -1.12
CA ILE A 351 15.24 11.42 -1.65
C ILE A 351 13.88 11.24 -2.34
N ALA A 352 12.79 11.62 -1.67
CA ALA A 352 11.44 11.53 -2.22
C ALA A 352 11.32 12.26 -3.57
N ARG A 353 11.78 13.52 -3.65
CA ARG A 353 11.77 14.31 -4.89
C ARG A 353 12.68 13.69 -5.97
N ASN A 354 13.81 13.11 -5.59
CA ASN A 354 14.77 12.60 -6.55
C ASN A 354 14.35 11.27 -7.18
N ILE A 355 13.55 10.43 -6.52
CA ILE A 355 13.11 9.14 -7.09
C ILE A 355 12.43 9.34 -8.46
N PRO A 356 11.39 10.19 -8.63
CA PRO A 356 10.78 10.42 -9.93
C PRO A 356 11.74 11.08 -10.93
N LEU A 357 12.69 11.90 -10.48
CA LEU A 357 13.68 12.53 -11.36
C LEU A 357 14.66 11.50 -11.95
N LEU A 358 15.14 10.57 -11.13
CA LEU A 358 16.00 9.47 -11.58
C LEU A 358 15.24 8.58 -12.57
N LEU A 359 13.97 8.28 -12.28
CA LEU A 359 13.13 7.49 -13.18
C LEU A 359 12.93 8.19 -14.54
N LYS A 360 12.82 9.52 -14.55
CA LYS A 360 12.72 10.33 -15.77
C LYS A 360 14.05 10.40 -16.52
N HIS A 361 15.12 10.84 -15.87
CA HIS A 361 16.35 11.26 -16.54
C HIS A 361 17.43 10.19 -16.69
N GLU A 362 17.41 9.14 -15.85
CA GLU A 362 18.42 8.08 -15.89
C GLU A 362 17.85 6.75 -16.38
N THR A 363 16.58 6.46 -16.08
CA THR A 363 15.93 5.22 -16.55
C THR A 363 15.05 5.42 -17.79
N TYR A 364 14.80 6.67 -18.20
CA TYR A 364 14.07 7.01 -19.43
C TYR A 364 12.66 6.43 -19.52
N LEU A 365 11.97 6.28 -18.38
CA LEU A 365 10.59 5.78 -18.34
C LEU A 365 9.56 6.76 -18.94
N ASP A 366 10.00 7.96 -19.31
CA ASP A 366 9.19 8.96 -20.01
C ASP A 366 9.11 8.73 -21.53
N GLN A 367 9.97 7.87 -22.09
CA GLN A 367 10.08 7.69 -23.55
C GLN A 367 9.00 6.78 -24.14
N ALA A 368 8.44 5.84 -23.36
CA ALA A 368 7.39 4.90 -23.83
C ALA A 368 6.08 5.14 -23.08
N LEU A 369 4.96 5.29 -23.82
CA LEU A 369 3.64 5.65 -23.28
C LEU A 369 3.03 4.59 -22.35
N ASP A 370 3.00 3.34 -22.80
CA ASP A 370 2.58 2.18 -22.00
C ASP A 370 3.58 1.04 -22.25
N PRO A 371 4.71 0.99 -21.52
CA PRO A 371 5.71 -0.05 -21.71
C PRO A 371 5.21 -1.46 -21.35
N ALA A 372 4.07 -1.56 -20.65
CA ALA A 372 3.42 -2.83 -20.32
C ALA A 372 2.54 -3.37 -21.46
N ALA A 373 2.38 -2.63 -22.56
CA ALA A 373 1.53 -3.02 -23.67
C ALA A 373 2.00 -4.28 -24.38
N GLY A 374 1.06 -5.20 -24.61
CA GLY A 374 1.33 -6.46 -25.32
C GLY A 374 1.90 -7.58 -24.44
N SER A 375 2.17 -7.31 -23.15
CA SER A 375 2.50 -8.37 -22.20
C SER A 375 1.29 -9.27 -21.96
N TYR A 376 1.38 -10.55 -22.36
CA TYR A 376 0.29 -11.51 -22.20
C TYR A 376 -0.24 -11.56 -20.76
N TYR A 377 0.67 -11.49 -19.79
CA TYR A 377 0.36 -11.44 -18.37
C TYR A 377 -0.43 -10.18 -17.99
N LEU A 378 0.09 -9.00 -18.34
CA LEU A 378 -0.52 -7.73 -17.90
C LEU A 378 -1.82 -7.40 -18.63
N GLU A 379 -1.96 -7.80 -19.90
CA GLU A 379 -3.23 -7.70 -20.63
C GLU A 379 -4.30 -8.57 -19.97
N SER A 380 -4.00 -9.85 -19.71
CA SER A 380 -4.92 -10.78 -19.07
C SER A 380 -5.36 -10.29 -17.68
N LEU A 381 -4.38 -9.85 -16.86
CA LEU A 381 -4.68 -9.27 -15.56
C LEU A 381 -5.52 -7.98 -15.65
N THR A 382 -5.29 -7.14 -16.66
CA THR A 382 -6.08 -5.90 -16.85
C THR A 382 -7.54 -6.22 -17.10
N GLN A 383 -7.82 -7.26 -17.88
CA GLN A 383 -9.18 -7.73 -18.08
C GLN A 383 -9.80 -8.24 -16.79
N GLU A 384 -9.15 -9.20 -16.14
CA GLU A 384 -9.71 -9.86 -14.98
C GLU A 384 -9.92 -8.88 -13.81
N MET A 385 -8.97 -7.96 -13.60
CA MET A 385 -9.10 -6.90 -12.60
C MET A 385 -10.24 -5.94 -12.93
N ALA A 386 -10.41 -5.57 -14.21
CA ALA A 386 -11.51 -4.70 -14.63
C ALA A 386 -12.87 -5.39 -14.43
N GLU A 387 -13.00 -6.67 -14.76
CA GLU A 387 -14.23 -7.44 -14.58
C GLU A 387 -14.64 -7.54 -13.11
N LYS A 388 -13.71 -7.95 -12.22
CA LYS A 388 -13.98 -8.04 -10.79
C LYS A 388 -14.30 -6.68 -10.16
N ALA A 389 -13.58 -5.63 -10.55
CA ALA A 389 -13.86 -4.28 -10.07
C ALA A 389 -15.22 -3.77 -10.57
N TRP A 390 -15.60 -4.11 -11.81
CA TRP A 390 -16.90 -3.75 -12.36
C TRP A 390 -18.05 -4.47 -11.64
N ASP A 391 -17.87 -5.73 -11.28
CA ASP A 391 -18.85 -6.48 -10.49
C ASP A 391 -19.06 -5.87 -9.10
N LEU A 392 -17.98 -5.54 -8.38
CA LEU A 392 -18.07 -4.86 -7.08
C LEU A 392 -18.66 -3.44 -7.21
N PHE A 393 -18.34 -2.72 -8.28
CA PHE A 393 -18.94 -1.42 -8.59
C PHE A 393 -20.46 -1.54 -8.79
N LYS A 394 -20.94 -2.52 -9.57
CA LYS A 394 -22.37 -2.79 -9.75
C LYS A 394 -23.05 -3.21 -8.45
N GLU A 395 -22.40 -4.02 -7.61
CA GLU A 395 -22.94 -4.37 -6.29
C GLU A 395 -23.11 -3.11 -5.42
N THR A 396 -22.11 -2.23 -5.42
CA THR A 396 -22.17 -0.96 -4.69
C THR A 396 -23.30 -0.07 -5.22
N ALA A 397 -23.46 0.05 -6.54
CA ALA A 397 -24.56 0.78 -7.17
C ALA A 397 -25.94 0.19 -6.80
N ALA A 398 -26.09 -1.13 -6.81
CA ALA A 398 -27.33 -1.82 -6.42
C ALA A 398 -27.73 -1.57 -4.94
N ARG A 399 -26.77 -1.20 -4.09
CA ARG A 399 -26.99 -0.79 -2.70
C ARG A 399 -27.30 0.70 -2.53
N GLY A 400 -27.50 1.43 -3.63
CA GLY A 400 -27.86 2.86 -3.61
C GLY A 400 -26.66 3.81 -3.77
N GLY A 401 -25.56 3.35 -4.35
CA GLY A 401 -24.37 4.17 -4.60
C GLY A 401 -23.39 4.22 -3.43
N PHE A 402 -22.32 4.99 -3.59
CA PHE A 402 -21.21 5.04 -2.63
C PHE A 402 -21.66 5.55 -1.26
N THR A 403 -22.45 6.63 -1.23
CA THR A 403 -22.91 7.24 0.03
C THR A 403 -23.73 6.30 0.87
N GLN A 404 -24.69 5.61 0.24
CA GLN A 404 -25.54 4.66 0.95
C GLN A 404 -24.72 3.46 1.41
N ALA A 405 -23.85 2.91 0.56
CA ALA A 405 -22.97 1.81 0.91
C ALA A 405 -22.03 2.15 2.09
N LEU A 406 -21.50 3.37 2.12
CA LEU A 406 -20.69 3.90 3.21
C LEU A 406 -21.50 4.02 4.51
N GLN A 407 -22.73 4.55 4.45
CA GLN A 407 -23.61 4.72 5.61
C GLN A 407 -24.06 3.38 6.21
N THR A 408 -24.27 2.37 5.36
CA THR A 408 -24.62 1.01 5.82
C THR A 408 -23.43 0.24 6.37
N GLY A 409 -22.21 0.76 6.25
CA GLY A 409 -20.98 0.09 6.70
C GLY A 409 -20.42 -0.95 5.73
N PHE A 410 -20.99 -1.08 4.52
CA PHE A 410 -20.61 -2.12 3.56
C PHE A 410 -19.16 -1.96 3.09
N ILE A 411 -18.76 -0.73 2.75
CA ILE A 411 -17.39 -0.43 2.29
C ILE A 411 -16.38 -0.75 3.41
N GLN A 412 -16.71 -0.35 4.64
CA GLN A 412 -15.89 -0.62 5.82
C GLN A 412 -15.71 -2.11 6.07
N GLU A 413 -16.79 -2.88 6.00
CA GLU A 413 -16.77 -4.33 6.20
C GLU A 413 -15.94 -5.04 5.13
N GLN A 414 -16.14 -4.69 3.86
CA GLN A 414 -15.39 -5.26 2.72
C GLN A 414 -13.88 -5.04 2.88
N ILE A 415 -13.47 -3.80 3.17
CA ILE A 415 -12.05 -3.46 3.32
C ILE A 415 -11.48 -4.08 4.59
N THR A 416 -12.20 -4.02 5.71
CA THR A 416 -11.71 -4.56 6.99
C THR A 416 -11.46 -6.06 6.91
N THR A 417 -12.32 -6.80 6.21
CA THR A 417 -12.16 -8.25 6.03
C THR A 417 -10.83 -8.58 5.32
N VAL A 418 -10.58 -7.94 4.17
CA VAL A 418 -9.37 -8.17 3.38
C VAL A 418 -8.12 -7.61 4.06
N ALA A 419 -8.23 -6.47 4.75
CA ALA A 419 -7.16 -5.91 5.55
C ALA A 419 -6.76 -6.87 6.68
N GLN A 420 -7.72 -7.45 7.41
CA GLN A 420 -7.47 -8.44 8.46
C GLN A 420 -6.78 -9.69 7.93
N GLU A 421 -7.15 -10.15 6.73
CA GLU A 421 -6.48 -11.27 6.06
C GLU A 421 -5.02 -10.95 5.74
N GLN A 422 -4.74 -9.80 5.15
CA GLN A 422 -3.37 -9.32 4.88
C GLN A 422 -2.56 -9.10 6.16
N PHE A 423 -3.17 -8.49 7.18
CA PHE A 423 -2.56 -8.33 8.50
C PHE A 423 -2.14 -9.66 9.09
N ARG A 424 -3.02 -10.66 9.00
CA ARG A 424 -2.72 -12.02 9.43
C ARG A 424 -1.58 -12.56 8.58
N ALA A 425 -1.64 -12.48 7.25
CA ALA A 425 -0.57 -12.97 6.38
C ALA A 425 0.80 -12.37 6.73
N VAL A 426 0.88 -11.05 6.94
CA VAL A 426 2.11 -10.38 7.40
C VAL A 426 2.53 -10.85 8.79
N ALA A 427 1.60 -10.93 9.74
CA ALA A 427 1.89 -11.42 11.10
C ALA A 427 2.45 -12.85 11.05
N THR A 428 1.91 -13.69 10.17
CA THR A 428 2.28 -15.09 10.04
C THR A 428 3.56 -15.35 9.23
N GLY A 429 4.12 -14.31 8.59
CA GLY A 429 5.27 -14.41 7.69
C GLY A 429 4.95 -14.95 6.29
N GLN A 430 3.67 -15.13 5.93
CA GLN A 430 3.23 -15.42 4.56
C GLN A 430 3.60 -14.27 3.64
N ASP A 431 3.24 -13.05 4.05
CA ASP A 431 3.62 -11.82 3.36
C ASP A 431 4.85 -11.20 4.05
N VAL A 432 5.89 -10.92 3.27
CA VAL A 432 7.20 -10.52 3.80
C VAL A 432 7.36 -8.99 3.77
N LEU A 433 7.58 -8.42 4.95
CA LEU A 433 8.05 -7.06 5.17
C LEU A 433 9.51 -7.08 5.61
N VAL A 434 10.39 -7.01 4.62
CA VAL A 434 11.86 -6.95 4.81
C VAL A 434 12.23 -5.84 5.79
N GLY A 435 13.08 -6.18 6.77
CA GLY A 435 13.54 -5.31 7.83
C GLY A 435 12.61 -5.26 9.06
N THR A 436 11.40 -5.83 8.96
CA THR A 436 10.39 -5.83 10.03
C THR A 436 10.01 -7.24 10.49
N ASN A 437 9.32 -8.02 9.66
CA ASN A 437 8.91 -9.40 10.03
C ASN A 437 9.88 -10.47 9.51
N LYS A 438 10.84 -10.07 8.68
CA LYS A 438 11.89 -10.94 8.12
C LYS A 438 13.15 -10.14 7.88
N PHE A 439 14.31 -10.76 8.08
CA PHE A 439 15.62 -10.13 7.87
C PHE A 439 15.80 -8.80 8.62
N ALA A 440 15.37 -8.72 9.88
CA ALA A 440 15.50 -7.50 10.69
C ALA A 440 16.96 -7.09 10.94
N ASN A 441 17.24 -5.78 10.90
CA ASN A 441 18.56 -5.23 11.17
C ASN A 441 18.88 -5.16 12.68
N LYS A 442 19.71 -6.10 13.15
CA LYS A 442 20.14 -6.20 14.56
C LYS A 442 21.02 -5.04 15.06
N HIS A 443 21.59 -4.25 14.14
CA HIS A 443 22.47 -3.13 14.44
C HIS A 443 21.80 -1.77 14.23
N GLU A 444 20.49 -1.77 14.00
CA GLU A 444 19.71 -0.55 13.84
C GLU A 444 19.83 0.33 15.08
N LYS A 445 20.12 1.62 14.85
CA LYS A 445 20.19 2.63 15.90
C LYS A 445 18.90 3.42 15.92
N ILE A 446 18.16 3.33 17.01
CA ILE A 446 16.93 4.10 17.21
C ILE A 446 17.29 5.54 17.58
N THR A 447 16.90 6.49 16.72
CA THR A 447 17.20 7.92 16.89
C THR A 447 16.03 8.73 17.43
N TYR A 448 14.89 8.08 17.65
CA TYR A 448 13.63 8.70 18.08
C TYR A 448 13.15 8.13 19.42
N ASN A 449 12.29 8.88 20.10
CA ASN A 449 11.70 8.42 21.36
C ASN A 449 10.51 7.49 21.07
N ILE A 450 10.65 6.21 21.43
CA ILE A 450 9.64 5.17 21.20
C ILE A 450 8.35 5.44 21.98
N GLU A 451 8.46 5.83 23.25
CA GLU A 451 7.29 6.12 24.10
C GLU A 451 6.50 7.32 23.55
N ALA A 452 7.20 8.39 23.17
CA ALA A 452 6.59 9.57 22.56
C ALA A 452 5.96 9.25 21.19
N LEU A 453 6.61 8.40 20.38
CA LEU A 453 6.07 7.96 19.10
C LEU A 453 4.75 7.19 19.29
N MET A 454 4.74 6.18 20.16
CA MET A 454 3.56 5.35 20.42
C MET A 454 2.37 6.14 21.00
N GLN A 455 2.66 7.18 21.80
CA GLN A 455 1.64 8.09 22.36
C GLN A 455 1.28 9.23 21.38
N GLY A 456 1.99 9.33 20.26
CA GLY A 456 1.82 10.38 19.27
C GLY A 456 0.46 10.27 18.59
N ARG A 457 -0.16 11.43 18.35
CA ARG A 457 -1.46 11.53 17.65
C ARG A 457 -1.48 10.87 16.28
N TYR A 458 -0.32 10.82 15.61
CA TYR A 458 -0.17 10.31 14.24
C TYR A 458 0.40 8.89 14.17
N PHE A 459 0.49 8.18 15.30
CA PHE A 459 0.94 6.79 15.28
C PHE A 459 -0.13 5.92 14.62
N ASP A 460 0.13 5.53 13.38
CA ASP A 460 -0.82 4.77 12.58
C ASP A 460 -0.79 3.29 12.95
N THR A 461 -1.83 2.88 13.67
CA THR A 461 -2.04 1.50 14.12
C THR A 461 -2.64 0.58 13.06
N SER A 462 -2.99 1.14 11.91
CA SER A 462 -3.55 0.36 10.82
C SER A 462 -2.50 -0.17 9.86
N ARG A 463 -1.25 0.30 9.86
CA ARG A 463 -0.26 -0.20 8.90
C ARG A 463 -0.03 -1.70 9.04
N ALA A 464 0.20 -2.39 7.91
CA ALA A 464 0.47 -3.83 7.87
C ALA A 464 1.63 -4.26 8.80
N SER A 465 2.62 -3.38 8.98
CA SER A 465 3.79 -3.62 9.84
C SER A 465 3.49 -3.52 11.35
N TYR A 466 2.36 -2.94 11.74
CA TYR A 466 2.04 -2.58 13.13
C TYR A 466 2.27 -3.72 14.14
N PRO A 467 1.82 -4.97 13.91
CA PRO A 467 1.98 -6.03 14.91
C PRO A 467 3.45 -6.28 15.29
N PHE A 468 4.33 -6.43 14.30
CA PHE A 468 5.75 -6.65 14.54
C PHE A 468 6.44 -5.41 15.10
N GLU A 469 6.05 -4.22 14.65
CA GLU A 469 6.61 -2.97 15.16
C GLU A 469 6.32 -2.81 16.66
N VAL A 470 5.09 -3.04 17.10
CA VAL A 470 4.72 -2.90 18.51
C VAL A 470 5.41 -3.95 19.38
N MET A 471 5.57 -5.19 18.88
CA MET A 471 6.37 -6.20 19.58
C MET A 471 7.80 -5.70 19.81
N ARG A 472 8.44 -5.20 18.76
CA ARG A 472 9.82 -4.71 18.81
C ARG A 472 9.95 -3.46 19.69
N MET A 473 9.00 -2.54 19.61
CA MET A 473 8.93 -1.36 20.50
C MET A 473 8.82 -1.78 21.97
N ALA A 474 7.99 -2.77 22.29
CA ALA A 474 7.86 -3.27 23.66
C ALA A 474 9.16 -3.89 24.18
N ALA A 475 9.89 -4.65 23.36
CA ALA A 475 11.20 -5.20 23.71
C ALA A 475 12.26 -4.11 23.90
N LEU A 476 12.26 -3.08 23.06
CA LEU A 476 13.16 -1.94 23.19
C LEU A 476 12.88 -1.12 24.46
N LEU A 477 11.61 -0.87 24.79
CA LEU A 477 11.23 -0.24 26.07
C LEU A 477 11.62 -1.09 27.27
N HIS A 478 11.50 -2.43 27.16
CA HIS A 478 11.99 -3.34 28.18
C HIS A 478 13.51 -3.22 28.37
N TYR A 479 14.27 -3.19 27.27
CA TYR A 479 15.72 -2.97 27.29
C TYR A 479 16.10 -1.63 27.93
N GLN A 480 15.39 -0.54 27.60
CA GLN A 480 15.62 0.78 28.21
C GLN A 480 15.39 0.78 29.73
N ARG A 481 14.40 0.03 30.22
CA ARG A 481 14.05 -0.04 31.65
C ARG A 481 14.94 -0.99 32.45
N LYS A 482 15.38 -2.10 31.86
CA LYS A 482 16.09 -3.19 32.56
C LYS A 482 17.56 -3.33 32.17
N ASN A 483 18.01 -2.59 31.15
CA ASN A 483 19.34 -2.73 30.52
C ASN A 483 19.66 -4.17 30.09
N GLN A 484 18.62 -4.93 29.73
CA GLN A 484 18.70 -6.32 29.30
C GLN A 484 17.57 -6.58 28.31
N ARG A 485 17.87 -7.21 27.17
CA ARG A 485 16.83 -7.58 26.21
C ARG A 485 16.00 -8.74 26.76
N PRO A 486 14.70 -8.82 26.41
CA PRO A 486 13.93 -10.00 26.75
C PRO A 486 14.51 -11.22 26.05
N LYS A 487 14.70 -12.31 26.80
CA LYS A 487 15.27 -13.55 26.27
C LYS A 487 14.18 -14.52 25.83
N ALA A 488 14.31 -15.08 24.63
CA ALA A 488 13.50 -16.18 24.12
C ALA A 488 14.37 -17.43 23.92
N VAL A 489 13.93 -18.56 24.47
CA VAL A 489 14.65 -19.84 24.36
C VAL A 489 13.91 -20.74 23.38
N ILE A 490 14.61 -21.24 22.37
CA ILE A 490 14.09 -22.20 21.40
C ILE A 490 14.63 -23.57 21.78
N ALA A 491 13.79 -24.40 22.38
CA ALA A 491 14.09 -25.76 22.78
C ALA A 491 13.77 -26.72 21.62
N ILE A 492 14.79 -27.23 20.95
CA ILE A 492 14.68 -28.27 19.93
C ILE A 492 14.88 -29.62 20.62
N ILE A 493 13.88 -30.49 20.49
CA ILE A 493 13.80 -31.74 21.25
C ILE A 493 13.63 -32.88 20.27
N GLY A 494 14.71 -33.64 20.10
CA GLY A 494 14.88 -34.60 19.01
C GLY A 494 16.08 -34.25 18.14
N THR A 495 16.18 -34.95 17.00
CA THR A 495 17.27 -34.79 16.02
C THR A 495 16.76 -34.65 14.59
N ASP A 496 15.44 -34.49 14.39
CA ASP A 496 14.86 -34.42 13.07
C ASP A 496 15.12 -33.04 12.44
N ILE A 497 15.45 -33.03 11.15
CA ILE A 497 15.70 -31.82 10.38
C ILE A 497 14.49 -30.87 10.44
N GLN A 498 13.27 -31.40 10.46
CA GLN A 498 12.06 -30.57 10.56
C GLN A 498 12.00 -29.77 11.86
N GLU A 499 12.42 -30.37 12.98
CA GLU A 499 12.45 -29.70 14.29
C GLU A 499 13.45 -28.53 14.27
N HIS A 500 14.57 -28.69 13.55
CA HIS A 500 15.53 -27.62 13.33
C HIS A 500 14.99 -26.50 12.43
N ILE A 501 14.24 -26.83 11.38
CA ILE A 501 13.60 -25.85 10.49
C ILE A 501 12.57 -25.02 11.27
N HIS A 502 11.68 -25.66 12.01
CA HIS A 502 10.67 -24.99 12.83
C HIS A 502 11.32 -24.12 13.93
N GLY A 503 12.39 -24.62 14.56
CA GLY A 503 13.16 -23.85 15.54
C GLY A 503 13.84 -22.62 14.94
N ALA A 504 14.37 -22.72 13.71
CA ALA A 504 14.96 -21.59 13.00
C ALA A 504 13.93 -20.51 12.66
N PHE A 505 12.72 -20.90 12.23
CA PHE A 505 11.62 -19.97 12.00
C PHE A 505 11.22 -19.23 13.29
N ALA A 506 11.05 -19.96 14.39
CA ALA A 506 10.73 -19.36 15.68
C ALA A 506 11.83 -18.39 16.15
N LYS A 507 13.10 -18.74 15.94
CA LYS A 507 14.23 -17.86 16.23
C LYS A 507 14.14 -16.55 15.43
N GLU A 508 13.91 -16.62 14.12
CA GLU A 508 13.79 -15.41 13.29
C GLU A 508 12.65 -14.51 13.75
N PHE A 509 11.50 -15.09 14.09
CA PHE A 509 10.34 -14.35 14.62
C PHE A 509 10.68 -13.52 15.87
N PHE A 510 11.33 -14.15 16.86
CA PHE A 510 11.73 -13.45 18.09
C PHE A 510 12.86 -12.44 17.86
N GLU A 511 13.80 -12.73 16.96
CA GLU A 511 14.86 -11.78 16.58
C GLU A 511 14.29 -10.53 15.91
N CYS A 512 13.23 -10.66 15.11
CA CYS A 512 12.50 -9.53 14.55
C CYS A 512 11.82 -8.66 15.63
N GLY A 513 11.51 -9.25 16.79
CA GLY A 513 11.04 -8.54 17.99
C GLY A 513 12.13 -7.94 18.87
N ASP A 514 13.40 -7.95 18.47
CA ASP A 514 14.57 -7.55 19.29
C ASP A 514 14.75 -8.37 20.59
N PHE A 515 14.37 -9.65 20.58
CA PHE A 515 14.69 -10.58 21.65
C PHE A 515 16.12 -11.12 21.51
N ASP A 516 16.78 -11.35 22.65
CA ASP A 516 17.95 -12.22 22.69
C ASP A 516 17.46 -13.67 22.56
N THR A 517 17.88 -14.36 21.51
CA THR A 517 17.47 -15.75 21.25
C THR A 517 18.58 -16.74 21.57
N GLU A 518 18.22 -17.87 22.16
CA GLU A 518 19.12 -18.99 22.40
C GLU A 518 18.47 -20.29 21.92
N ILE A 519 19.17 -21.06 21.10
CA ILE A 519 18.75 -22.42 20.73
C ILE A 519 19.39 -23.40 21.70
N LEU A 520 18.56 -24.24 22.32
CA LEU A 520 18.98 -25.36 23.16
C LEU A 520 18.51 -26.66 22.54
N HIS A 521 19.40 -27.65 22.48
CA HIS A 521 19.11 -28.99 21.97
C HIS A 521 18.95 -29.98 23.12
N PHE A 522 17.91 -30.81 23.06
CA PHE A 522 17.66 -31.84 24.05
C PHE A 522 17.32 -33.17 23.38
N ASN A 523 17.76 -34.26 24.01
CA ASN A 523 17.45 -35.62 23.55
C ASN A 523 16.11 -36.13 24.09
N SER A 524 15.49 -35.44 25.05
CA SER A 524 14.21 -35.83 25.66
C SER A 524 13.51 -34.66 26.32
N VAL A 525 12.20 -34.80 26.51
CA VAL A 525 11.33 -33.86 27.22
C VAL A 525 11.78 -33.66 28.68
N SER A 526 12.16 -34.73 29.39
CA SER A 526 12.64 -34.64 30.78
C SER A 526 13.91 -33.81 30.92
N ALA A 527 14.88 -34.00 30.02
CA ALA A 527 16.11 -33.21 30.00
C ALA A 527 15.85 -31.72 29.72
N ALA A 528 14.88 -31.44 28.84
CA ALA A 528 14.44 -30.08 28.59
C ALA A 528 13.82 -29.44 29.83
N LEU A 529 12.94 -30.15 30.57
CA LEU A 529 12.32 -29.66 31.80
C LEU A 529 13.34 -29.24 32.86
N GLU A 530 14.29 -30.12 33.16
CA GLU A 530 15.29 -29.88 34.21
C GLU A 530 16.08 -28.60 33.96
N LYS A 531 16.39 -28.31 32.69
CA LYS A 531 17.13 -27.10 32.31
C LYS A 531 16.21 -25.88 32.25
N LEU A 532 15.06 -25.99 31.60
CA LEU A 532 14.19 -24.86 31.29
C LEU A 532 13.46 -24.31 32.52
N LEU A 533 13.21 -25.13 33.55
CA LEU A 533 12.56 -24.69 34.80
C LEU A 533 13.33 -23.56 35.52
N PHE A 534 14.65 -23.49 35.31
CA PHE A 534 15.54 -22.52 35.94
C PHE A 534 16.15 -21.53 34.94
N THR A 535 15.75 -21.58 33.68
CA THR A 535 16.33 -20.73 32.64
C THR A 535 15.64 -19.38 32.62
N GLU A 536 16.36 -18.30 32.93
CA GLU A 536 15.80 -16.95 32.91
C GLU A 536 15.42 -16.53 31.49
N CYS A 537 14.13 -16.54 31.18
CA CYS A 537 13.59 -16.16 29.88
C CYS A 537 12.17 -15.58 30.03
N ARG A 538 11.69 -14.92 28.96
CA ARG A 538 10.33 -14.38 28.82
C ARG A 538 9.46 -15.22 27.89
N ALA A 539 10.07 -16.01 27.00
CA ALA A 539 9.38 -16.96 26.14
C ALA A 539 10.21 -18.24 26.00
N ILE A 540 9.54 -19.37 25.91
CA ILE A 540 10.10 -20.67 25.55
C ILE A 540 9.30 -21.20 24.37
N VAL A 541 9.99 -21.54 23.29
CA VAL A 541 9.42 -22.18 22.11
C VAL A 541 9.89 -23.62 22.05
N PHE A 542 8.97 -24.57 21.93
CA PHE A 542 9.27 -25.99 21.82
C PHE A 542 9.10 -26.47 20.38
N SER A 543 10.17 -27.01 19.80
CA SER A 543 10.15 -27.68 18.50
C SER A 543 10.45 -29.16 18.71
N SER A 544 9.50 -30.04 18.39
CA SER A 544 9.63 -31.47 18.62
C SER A 544 8.71 -32.27 17.69
N SER A 545 8.92 -33.59 17.64
CA SER A 545 8.03 -34.52 16.97
C SER A 545 6.61 -34.57 17.56
N GLU A 546 5.65 -34.97 16.73
CA GLU A 546 4.24 -35.20 17.10
C GLU A 546 4.07 -36.11 18.32
N THR A 547 4.82 -37.21 18.37
CA THR A 547 4.76 -38.18 19.47
C THR A 547 5.21 -37.63 20.83
N GLU A 548 6.01 -36.55 20.84
CA GLU A 548 6.45 -35.92 22.07
C GLU A 548 5.47 -34.83 22.53
N TYR A 549 4.65 -34.23 21.65
CA TYR A 549 3.68 -33.18 22.02
C TYR A 549 2.65 -33.62 23.06
N GLU A 550 2.16 -34.86 22.97
CA GLU A 550 1.28 -35.43 24.02
C GLU A 550 1.98 -35.47 25.38
N ARG A 551 3.28 -35.84 25.40
CA ARG A 551 4.09 -35.91 26.63
C ARG A 551 4.42 -34.52 27.20
N PHE A 552 4.58 -33.51 26.34
CA PHE A 552 4.70 -32.12 26.79
C PHE A 552 3.45 -31.66 27.54
N SER A 553 2.27 -31.95 26.99
CA SER A 553 1.00 -31.44 27.52
C SER A 553 0.69 -31.98 28.93
N GLN A 554 1.02 -33.25 29.20
CA GLN A 554 0.69 -33.93 30.46
C GLN A 554 1.64 -33.62 31.63
N HIS A 555 2.90 -33.24 31.36
CA HIS A 555 3.94 -33.08 32.38
C HIS A 555 4.58 -31.69 32.46
N PHE A 556 4.55 -30.91 31.38
CA PHE A 556 5.45 -29.76 31.20
C PHE A 556 4.83 -28.43 31.65
N THR A 557 3.57 -28.18 31.32
CA THR A 557 2.89 -26.90 31.61
C THR A 557 2.62 -26.73 33.10
N GLY A 558 2.26 -27.79 33.81
CA GLY A 558 2.10 -27.79 35.27
C GLY A 558 3.39 -27.41 36.02
N ALA A 559 4.54 -27.93 35.57
CA ALA A 559 5.84 -27.62 36.16
C ALA A 559 6.27 -26.17 35.87
N LEU A 560 6.09 -25.70 34.64
CA LEU A 560 6.47 -24.35 34.23
C LEU A 560 5.52 -23.24 34.72
N LYS A 561 4.30 -23.57 35.16
CA LYS A 561 3.43 -22.61 35.88
C LYS A 561 4.11 -22.03 37.12
N ASN A 562 5.00 -22.80 37.77
CA ASN A 562 5.79 -22.37 38.92
C ASN A 562 7.13 -21.73 38.55
N HIS A 563 7.42 -21.57 37.25
CA HIS A 563 8.64 -20.90 36.80
C HIS A 563 8.65 -19.45 37.31
N LYS A 564 9.76 -19.03 37.94
CA LYS A 564 9.91 -17.72 38.58
C LYS A 564 9.48 -16.56 37.68
N ASN A 565 9.95 -16.56 36.43
CA ASN A 565 9.69 -15.49 35.48
C ASN A 565 8.39 -15.66 34.70
N ARG A 566 7.69 -16.81 34.88
CA ARG A 566 6.54 -17.26 34.09
C ARG A 566 6.76 -16.91 32.61
N PRO A 567 7.50 -17.70 31.82
CA PRO A 567 7.66 -17.41 30.39
C PRO A 567 6.37 -17.72 29.61
N LEU A 568 6.22 -17.13 28.43
CA LEU A 568 5.26 -17.60 27.44
C LEU A 568 5.67 -19.00 26.96
N LEU A 569 4.72 -19.93 26.91
CA LEU A 569 4.97 -21.30 26.42
C LEU A 569 4.40 -21.44 25.03
N ILE A 570 5.25 -21.64 24.02
CA ILE A 570 4.84 -21.64 22.61
C ILE A 570 5.31 -22.95 21.95
N LEU A 571 4.51 -23.51 21.06
CA LEU A 571 4.89 -24.69 20.28
C LEU A 571 5.23 -24.32 18.84
N ALA A 572 6.33 -24.83 18.29
CA ALA A 572 6.73 -24.60 16.92
C ALA A 572 6.15 -25.68 15.98
N ALA A 573 5.22 -25.29 15.10
CA ALA A 573 4.55 -26.16 14.13
C ALA A 573 3.99 -27.47 14.70
N PRO A 574 3.17 -27.42 15.76
CA PRO A 574 2.47 -28.61 16.22
C PRO A 574 1.43 -29.07 15.17
N PRO A 575 1.06 -30.37 15.17
CA PRO A 575 -0.02 -30.89 14.33
C PRO A 575 -1.33 -30.13 14.55
N GLU A 576 -2.08 -29.84 13.49
CA GLU A 576 -3.29 -29.01 13.58
C GLU A 576 -4.43 -29.72 14.33
N GLU A 577 -4.45 -31.05 14.30
CA GLU A 577 -5.42 -31.90 15.02
C GLU A 577 -5.34 -31.75 16.55
N MET A 578 -4.20 -31.29 17.08
CA MET A 578 -3.97 -31.16 18.53
C MET A 578 -4.33 -29.77 19.09
N LYS A 579 -4.86 -28.85 18.27
CA LYS A 579 -5.03 -27.43 18.64
C LYS A 579 -5.80 -27.20 19.95
N GLU A 580 -6.95 -27.85 20.13
CA GLU A 580 -7.81 -27.65 21.31
C GLU A 580 -7.16 -28.22 22.58
N GLU A 581 -6.59 -29.42 22.50
CA GLU A 581 -5.88 -30.06 23.59
C GLU A 581 -4.68 -29.23 24.06
N LEU A 582 -3.95 -28.58 23.14
CA LEU A 582 -2.80 -27.74 23.47
C LEU A 582 -3.19 -26.48 24.26
N GLU A 583 -4.32 -25.86 23.93
CA GLU A 583 -4.84 -24.69 24.66
C GLU A 583 -5.34 -25.08 26.05
N GLU A 584 -6.07 -26.20 26.18
CA GLU A 584 -6.53 -26.73 27.47
C GLU A 584 -5.37 -27.08 28.41
N ASN A 585 -4.27 -27.57 27.85
CA ASN A 585 -3.09 -27.92 28.62
C ASN A 585 -2.23 -26.71 29.02
N GLY A 586 -2.59 -25.49 28.60
CA GLY A 586 -1.99 -24.25 29.11
C GLY A 586 -0.79 -23.73 28.32
N PHE A 587 -0.66 -24.10 27.04
CA PHE A 587 0.23 -23.38 26.12
C PHE A 587 -0.34 -22.01 25.75
N ASP A 588 0.55 -21.04 25.56
CA ASP A 588 0.19 -19.66 25.25
C ASP A 588 -0.02 -19.41 23.75
N GLY A 589 0.51 -20.28 22.89
CA GLY A 589 0.36 -20.14 21.45
C GLY A 589 1.16 -21.16 20.64
N ARG A 590 1.06 -21.03 19.31
CA ARG A 590 1.71 -21.91 18.32
C ARG A 590 2.35 -21.06 17.24
N ILE A 591 3.61 -21.34 16.90
CA ILE A 591 4.39 -20.61 15.90
C ILE A 591 4.76 -21.52 14.74
N PHE A 592 4.34 -21.19 13.54
CA PHE A 592 4.65 -21.91 12.31
C PHE A 592 4.43 -20.98 11.12
N GLN A 593 4.88 -21.39 9.94
CA GLN A 593 4.56 -20.65 8.72
C GLN A 593 3.04 -20.56 8.60
N ASN A 594 2.48 -19.35 8.46
CA ASN A 594 1.03 -19.10 8.41
C ASN A 594 0.29 -19.18 9.78
N CYS A 595 1.00 -19.19 10.92
CA CYS A 595 0.39 -19.15 12.26
C CYS A 595 -0.15 -17.76 12.64
N ASN A 596 -1.25 -17.68 13.40
CA ASN A 596 -1.76 -16.40 13.90
C ASN A 596 -0.83 -15.77 14.96
N ALA A 597 0.23 -15.10 14.49
CA ALA A 597 1.21 -14.48 15.36
C ALA A 597 0.69 -13.23 16.08
N ALA A 598 -0.43 -12.63 15.64
CA ALA A 598 -1.00 -11.45 16.28
C ALA A 598 -1.40 -11.73 17.75
N SER A 599 -1.93 -12.92 18.04
CA SER A 599 -2.27 -13.28 19.43
C SER A 599 -1.00 -13.42 20.29
N ILE A 600 0.06 -14.02 19.73
CA ILE A 600 1.35 -14.21 20.40
C ILE A 600 2.00 -12.86 20.68
N ILE A 601 2.03 -11.98 19.68
CA ILE A 601 2.51 -10.59 19.79
C ILE A 601 1.77 -9.84 20.90
N GLY A 602 0.44 -9.92 20.93
CA GLY A 602 -0.36 -9.27 21.97
C GLY A 602 -0.03 -9.78 23.38
N ARG A 603 0.13 -11.09 23.55
CA ARG A 603 0.55 -11.69 24.84
C ARG A 603 1.97 -11.27 25.24
N ILE A 604 2.90 -11.23 24.27
CA ILE A 604 4.27 -10.73 24.49
C ILE A 604 4.23 -9.29 25.00
N GLN A 605 3.48 -8.42 24.32
CA GLN A 605 3.37 -7.02 24.67
C GLN A 605 2.86 -6.83 26.11
N GLN A 606 1.76 -7.52 26.47
CA GLN A 606 1.20 -7.45 27.82
C GLN A 606 2.23 -7.83 28.88
N ARG A 607 3.00 -8.90 28.64
CA ARG A 607 3.97 -9.47 29.58
C ARG A 607 5.25 -8.62 29.71
N LEU A 608 5.64 -7.92 28.65
CA LEU A 608 6.81 -7.02 28.67
C LEU A 608 6.47 -5.65 29.27
N LEU A 609 5.25 -5.16 29.07
CA LEU A 609 4.80 -3.86 29.58
C LEU A 609 4.25 -3.92 31.00
N SER A 610 3.77 -5.08 31.47
CA SER A 610 3.35 -5.26 32.85
C SER A 610 4.53 -5.04 33.81
N SER A 611 4.44 -4.00 34.64
CA SER A 611 5.44 -3.60 35.64
C SER A 611 5.64 -4.64 36.75
N GLU A 612 4.78 -5.64 36.84
CA GLU A 612 4.72 -6.64 37.91
C GLU A 612 4.91 -8.05 37.36
N VAL A 613 6.18 -8.49 37.22
CA VAL A 613 6.67 -9.83 37.61
C VAL A 613 8.13 -9.69 38.02
#